data_AF-A0A955K435-F1
#
_entry.id   AF-A0A955K435-F1
#
_cell.length_a   1.000
_cell.length_b   1.000
_cell.length_c   1.000
_cell.angle_alpha   90.00
_cell.angle_beta   90.00
_cell.angle_gamma   90.00
#
_symmetry.space_group_name_H-M   'P 1'
#
loop_
_entity.id
_entity.type
_entity.pdbx_description
1 polymer ?
#
loop_
_entity_poly.entity_id
_entity_poly.type
_entity_poly.pdbx_seq_one_letter_code
_entity_poly.pdbx_strand_id
1 'polypeptide(L)'
;MNIREPKNKQAKKQSKAKRIKLNLGRNFPILSSILCGMIIASLLLNLSTNCPTNRSSLDDTVTYLQEETGHDSIDPEPEITPQSLELSFGGKTVLPTHRFVALYGNPEFPKLGSLGEQPLAESIQRAKDLTAQYQPFSSETIIPTFEIITTVASSGLTENSDYSQEISIDKIQPYIDSAKEQGMYVVLDLQPGRSTFYDQAKLYESLLLDPNVGLALDPEWRLQTQESRHLKSIGSVSADEINQTADWLANLVNTNNLPQKLFIIHQFKNSMITNRETLKTDYPELGYIIHMDGHSALQQKIDTWNTIRVNLPANIYMGWKNFYDEDRPTPTPEQTMSQVPQPYFVSYQ
;
A
#
# COMPACT_ATOMS: atom_id res chain seq x y z
N MET A 1 50.60 -56.22 16.24
CA MET A 1 49.63 -57.15 16.86
C MET A 1 48.27 -56.48 16.84
N ASN A 2 47.31 -57.10 16.16
CA ASN A 2 45.85 -56.85 16.11
C ASN A 2 45.28 -55.46 15.74
N ILE A 3 44.90 -55.42 14.46
CA ILE A 3 43.73 -54.78 13.86
C ILE A 3 42.45 -55.09 14.66
N ARG A 4 41.53 -54.11 14.79
CA ARG A 4 40.07 -54.33 14.83
C ARG A 4 39.28 -53.02 14.66
N GLU A 5 38.69 -52.84 13.49
CA GLU A 5 37.46 -52.07 13.31
C GLU A 5 36.28 -52.74 14.04
N PRO A 6 35.19 -51.98 14.27
CA PRO A 6 33.89 -52.57 13.94
C PRO A 6 32.91 -51.62 13.23
N LYS A 7 32.48 -52.09 12.05
CA LYS A 7 31.09 -52.38 11.64
C LYS A 7 30.08 -51.23 11.52
N ASN A 8 29.95 -50.84 10.25
CA ASN A 8 28.74 -50.45 9.54
C ASN A 8 27.46 -51.22 9.98
N LYS A 9 26.39 -50.49 10.30
CA LYS A 9 25.00 -50.99 10.29
C LYS A 9 24.10 -50.01 9.56
N GLN A 10 23.90 -50.27 8.27
CA GLN A 10 22.74 -49.79 7.53
C GLN A 10 21.47 -50.44 8.10
N ALA A 11 20.48 -49.63 8.47
CA ALA A 11 19.12 -50.09 8.70
C ALA A 11 18.17 -49.37 7.73
N LYS A 12 17.77 -50.11 6.68
CA LYS A 12 16.59 -49.83 5.87
C LYS A 12 15.35 -49.85 6.77
N LYS A 13 14.46 -48.85 6.65
CA LYS A 13 13.03 -49.06 6.88
C LYS A 13 12.20 -48.29 5.86
N GLN A 14 11.40 -49.08 5.15
CA GLN A 14 10.49 -48.72 4.08
C GLN A 14 9.22 -48.03 4.60
N SER A 15 8.78 -47.03 3.84
CA SER A 15 7.43 -46.84 3.30
C SER A 15 6.27 -47.57 4.00
N LYS A 16 5.32 -46.77 4.51
CA LYS A 16 3.89 -47.12 4.52
C LYS A 16 3.06 -45.90 4.13
N ALA A 17 2.78 -45.80 2.83
CA ALA A 17 1.70 -44.97 2.30
C ALA A 17 0.35 -45.60 2.70
N LYS A 18 -0.51 -44.81 3.36
CA LYS A 18 -1.88 -45.21 3.70
C LYS A 18 -2.83 -44.58 2.68
N ARG A 19 -3.28 -45.40 1.71
CA ARG A 19 -4.40 -45.09 0.82
C ARG A 19 -5.68 -45.01 1.64
N ILE A 20 -6.40 -43.90 1.53
CA ILE A 20 -7.83 -43.81 1.87
C ILE A 20 -8.57 -43.68 0.53
N LYS A 21 -9.57 -44.54 0.35
CA LYS A 21 -10.39 -44.63 -0.86
C LYS A 21 -11.86 -44.79 -0.43
N LEU A 22 -12.74 -44.24 -1.26
CA LEU A 22 -14.22 -44.27 -1.27
C LEU A 22 -14.89 -43.20 -0.38
N ASN A 23 -15.93 -42.49 -0.85
CA ASN A 23 -17.04 -42.98 -1.66
C ASN A 23 -17.65 -41.91 -2.58
N LEU A 24 -17.96 -42.29 -3.83
CA LEU A 24 -18.90 -41.58 -4.70
C LEU A 24 -20.32 -42.05 -4.37
N GLY A 25 -21.25 -41.10 -4.22
CA GLY A 25 -22.70 -41.31 -4.18
C GLY A 25 -23.39 -40.34 -5.13
N ARG A 26 -24.34 -40.86 -5.92
CA ARG A 26 -24.98 -40.26 -7.10
C ARG A 26 -26.43 -39.84 -6.78
N ASN A 27 -26.92 -38.84 -7.54
CA ASN A 27 -28.31 -38.59 -8.03
C ASN A 27 -29.27 -37.58 -7.34
N PHE A 28 -29.53 -36.47 -8.09
CA PHE A 28 -30.78 -35.80 -8.58
C PHE A 28 -31.97 -35.48 -7.61
N PRO A 29 -32.88 -34.48 -7.87
CA PRO A 29 -33.21 -33.84 -9.16
C PRO A 29 -33.48 -32.30 -9.22
N ILE A 30 -33.71 -31.89 -10.47
CA ILE A 30 -34.30 -30.69 -11.11
C ILE A 30 -35.51 -30.03 -10.40
N LEU A 31 -35.61 -28.68 -10.43
CA LEU A 31 -36.85 -27.87 -10.57
C LEU A 31 -36.43 -26.43 -10.99
N SER A 32 -36.71 -25.97 -12.22
CA SER A 32 -37.90 -25.23 -12.70
C SER A 32 -37.93 -23.72 -12.38
N SER A 33 -37.68 -22.94 -13.44
CA SER A 33 -38.20 -21.61 -13.82
C SER A 33 -39.18 -20.86 -12.92
N ILE A 34 -38.91 -19.57 -12.70
CA ILE A 34 -39.92 -18.49 -12.61
C ILE A 34 -39.45 -17.29 -13.44
N LEU A 35 -40.34 -16.86 -14.33
CA LEU A 35 -40.31 -15.70 -15.21
C LEU A 35 -41.31 -14.67 -14.65
N CYS A 36 -40.92 -13.39 -14.51
CA CYS A 36 -41.81 -12.21 -14.53
C CYS A 36 -40.91 -10.94 -14.53
N GLY A 37 -40.84 -10.11 -15.57
CA GLY A 37 -41.80 -9.05 -15.91
C GLY A 37 -41.53 -7.83 -15.00
N MET A 38 -41.01 -6.69 -15.45
CA MET A 38 -41.71 -5.71 -16.28
C MET A 38 -40.76 -4.68 -16.93
N ILE A 39 -41.12 -4.33 -18.15
CA ILE A 39 -40.79 -3.12 -18.90
C ILE A 39 -41.64 -1.95 -18.33
N ILE A 40 -41.13 -0.71 -18.33
CA ILE A 40 -41.82 0.50 -18.83
C ILE A 40 -40.82 1.68 -18.89
N ALA A 41 -40.85 2.33 -20.05
CA ALA A 41 -40.11 3.52 -20.47
C ALA A 41 -40.87 4.82 -20.16
N SER A 42 -40.18 5.97 -20.25
CA SER A 42 -40.60 7.32 -20.72
C SER A 42 -39.63 8.34 -20.09
N LEU A 43 -38.70 9.03 -20.78
CA LEU A 43 -38.79 9.95 -21.92
C LEU A 43 -39.89 11.02 -21.77
N LEU A 44 -39.49 12.27 -21.50
CA LEU A 44 -40.14 13.48 -22.03
C LEU A 44 -39.12 14.63 -22.10
N LEU A 45 -39.12 15.28 -23.26
CA LEU A 45 -38.29 16.38 -23.73
C LEU A 45 -38.90 17.77 -23.40
N ASN A 46 -38.05 18.81 -23.53
CA ASN A 46 -38.33 20.15 -24.08
C ASN A 46 -39.21 21.10 -23.23
N LEU A 47 -38.98 22.42 -23.14
CA LEU A 47 -38.58 23.39 -24.17
C LEU A 47 -37.78 24.60 -23.60
N SER A 48 -36.99 25.16 -24.52
CA SER A 48 -36.42 26.51 -24.57
C SER A 48 -37.49 27.62 -24.67
N THR A 49 -37.20 28.80 -24.10
CA THR A 49 -37.47 30.08 -24.76
C THR A 49 -36.43 31.15 -24.36
N ASN A 50 -35.59 31.54 -25.31
CA ASN A 50 -34.95 32.86 -25.40
C ASN A 50 -35.97 33.88 -25.92
N CYS A 51 -36.01 35.12 -25.39
CA CYS A 51 -35.73 36.31 -26.20
C CYS A 51 -35.71 37.64 -25.38
N PRO A 52 -34.96 38.66 -25.84
CA PRO A 52 -34.67 39.92 -25.14
C PRO A 52 -35.36 41.14 -25.78
N THR A 53 -35.34 42.32 -25.14
CA THR A 53 -35.39 43.64 -25.84
C THR A 53 -34.90 44.82 -24.98
N ASN A 54 -33.74 45.37 -25.38
CA ASN A 54 -33.45 46.74 -25.82
C ASN A 54 -34.02 48.02 -25.13
N ARG A 55 -33.06 48.90 -24.75
CA ARG A 55 -32.86 50.34 -25.06
C ARG A 55 -33.73 51.49 -24.49
N SER A 56 -32.99 52.41 -23.83
CA SER A 56 -32.94 53.91 -23.88
C SER A 56 -34.23 54.71 -23.59
N SER A 57 -34.25 55.90 -23.01
CA SER A 57 -33.31 57.05 -22.96
C SER A 57 -33.89 58.15 -22.05
N LEU A 58 -33.03 58.94 -21.39
CA LEU A 58 -33.13 60.40 -21.05
C LEU A 58 -34.33 60.86 -20.19
N ASP A 59 -34.29 61.87 -19.33
CA ASP A 59 -33.33 62.79 -18.71
C ASP A 59 -34.18 63.46 -17.61
N ASP A 60 -33.62 63.79 -16.44
CA ASP A 60 -34.02 65.01 -15.70
C ASP A 60 -33.10 65.22 -14.49
N THR A 61 -32.33 66.30 -14.58
CA THR A 61 -31.40 66.84 -13.61
C THR A 61 -32.11 67.43 -12.38
N VAL A 62 -31.70 67.01 -11.17
CA VAL A 62 -31.76 67.85 -9.97
C VAL A 62 -30.46 67.72 -9.19
N THR A 63 -29.74 68.83 -9.10
CA THR A 63 -28.49 68.99 -8.37
C THR A 63 -28.76 69.01 -6.86
N TYR A 64 -28.23 68.02 -6.14
CA TYR A 64 -28.00 68.12 -4.70
C TYR A 64 -26.50 68.00 -4.45
N LEU A 65 -25.96 69.01 -3.78
CA LEU A 65 -24.63 68.99 -3.19
C LEU A 65 -24.63 67.92 -2.08
N GLN A 66 -23.85 66.86 -2.23
CA GLN A 66 -23.53 65.92 -1.16
C GLN A 66 -22.02 65.72 -1.07
N GLU A 67 -21.56 65.76 0.17
CA GLU A 67 -20.17 65.75 0.62
C GLU A 67 -19.39 64.55 0.07
N GLU A 68 -18.16 64.80 -0.36
CA GLU A 68 -17.20 63.74 -0.66
C GLU A 68 -16.85 62.99 0.63
N THR A 69 -17.48 61.84 0.82
CA THR A 69 -16.93 60.80 1.67
C THR A 69 -16.09 59.89 0.77
N GLY A 70 -14.77 59.98 0.92
CA GLY A 70 -13.84 59.07 0.28
C GLY A 70 -14.20 57.64 0.64
N HIS A 71 -14.78 56.92 -0.31
CA HIS A 71 -14.97 55.49 -0.23
C HIS A 71 -13.63 54.87 -0.59
N ASP A 72 -12.82 54.59 0.42
CA ASP A 72 -11.66 53.70 0.30
C ASP A 72 -12.21 52.37 -0.23
N SER A 73 -12.03 52.14 -1.53
CA SER A 73 -12.25 50.84 -2.14
C SER A 73 -11.20 49.92 -1.56
N ILE A 74 -11.58 49.24 -0.48
CA ILE A 74 -10.87 48.06 0.02
C ILE A 74 -10.98 47.03 -1.09
N ASP A 75 -9.93 46.90 -1.89
CA ASP A 75 -9.76 45.75 -2.77
C ASP A 75 -9.97 44.49 -1.91
N PRO A 76 -10.84 43.54 -2.31
CA PRO A 76 -10.97 42.30 -1.55
C PRO A 76 -9.59 41.66 -1.49
N GLU A 77 -9.10 41.51 -0.26
CA GLU A 77 -7.88 40.77 0.05
C GLU A 77 -7.95 39.43 -0.68
N PRO A 78 -6.94 39.06 -1.49
CA PRO A 78 -7.01 37.86 -2.30
C PRO A 78 -7.30 36.69 -1.36
N GLU A 79 -8.45 36.05 -1.57
CA GLU A 79 -8.85 34.86 -0.86
C GLU A 79 -7.75 33.82 -1.12
N ILE A 80 -6.85 33.63 -0.14
CA ILE A 80 -5.79 32.63 -0.20
C ILE A 80 -6.51 31.29 -0.21
N THR A 81 -6.86 30.81 -1.39
CA THR A 81 -7.35 29.45 -1.58
C THR A 81 -6.19 28.56 -1.15
N PRO A 82 -6.33 27.71 -0.11
CA PRO A 82 -5.25 26.83 0.31
C PRO A 82 -4.79 26.05 -0.91
N GLN A 83 -3.56 26.31 -1.36
CA GLN A 83 -3.01 25.66 -2.53
C GLN A 83 -3.03 24.17 -2.23
N SER A 84 -3.88 23.44 -2.94
CA SER A 84 -4.17 22.06 -2.61
C SER A 84 -2.89 21.25 -2.80
N LEU A 85 -2.41 20.59 -1.74
CA LEU A 85 -1.18 19.80 -1.83
C LEU A 85 -1.39 18.67 -2.85
N GLU A 86 -0.45 18.52 -3.78
CA GLU A 86 -0.46 17.48 -4.83
C GLU A 86 0.75 16.55 -4.67
N LEU A 87 0.65 15.37 -5.29
CA LEU A 87 1.75 14.44 -5.44
C LEU A 87 2.82 15.07 -6.37
N SER A 88 4.10 14.80 -6.14
CA SER A 88 5.19 15.32 -7.00
C SER A 88 5.10 14.87 -8.47
N PHE A 89 4.31 13.84 -8.77
CA PHE A 89 4.01 13.36 -10.12
C PHE A 89 2.60 13.75 -10.60
N GLY A 90 1.93 14.68 -9.91
CA GLY A 90 0.66 15.30 -10.28
C GLY A 90 -0.57 14.65 -9.64
N GLY A 91 -1.60 15.48 -9.39
CA GLY A 91 -2.89 15.02 -8.89
C GLY A 91 -2.90 14.65 -7.40
N LYS A 92 -4.02 14.08 -6.96
CA LYS A 92 -4.30 13.80 -5.52
C LYS A 92 -4.56 12.33 -5.18
N THR A 93 -4.52 11.43 -6.16
CA THR A 93 -4.97 10.05 -5.98
C THR A 93 -3.87 9.08 -6.42
N VAL A 94 -3.47 8.17 -5.52
CA VAL A 94 -2.47 7.14 -5.83
C VAL A 94 -3.09 5.95 -6.54
N LEU A 95 -4.24 5.44 -6.08
CA LEU A 95 -4.93 4.28 -6.65
C LEU A 95 -6.34 4.64 -7.12
N PRO A 96 -6.81 4.10 -8.27
CA PRO A 96 -6.11 3.19 -9.20
C PRO A 96 -5.21 3.89 -10.23
N THR A 97 -5.01 5.20 -10.13
CA THR A 97 -4.38 6.01 -11.19
C THR A 97 -2.93 5.60 -11.50
N HIS A 98 -2.20 5.15 -10.49
CA HIS A 98 -0.78 4.83 -10.60
C HIS A 98 -0.50 3.41 -10.10
N ARG A 99 0.57 2.81 -10.66
CA ARG A 99 1.22 1.63 -10.09
C ARG A 99 2.57 2.02 -9.53
N PHE A 100 3.15 1.15 -8.71
CA PHE A 100 4.37 1.45 -7.98
C PHE A 100 5.34 0.29 -8.09
N VAL A 101 6.60 0.60 -8.31
CA VAL A 101 7.69 -0.37 -8.25
C VAL A 101 8.72 0.17 -7.28
N ALA A 102 8.97 -0.60 -6.21
CA ALA A 102 9.73 -0.14 -5.06
C ALA A 102 11.04 -0.90 -4.87
N LEU A 103 12.09 -0.16 -4.52
CA LEU A 103 13.31 -0.71 -3.95
C LEU A 103 13.12 -0.78 -2.44
N TYR A 104 13.15 -1.99 -1.87
CA TYR A 104 12.91 -2.25 -0.46
C TYR A 104 14.23 -2.25 0.33
N GLY A 105 14.21 -1.72 1.55
CA GLY A 105 15.27 -1.96 2.52
C GLY A 105 15.46 -0.84 3.53
N ASN A 106 16.68 -0.72 4.06
CA ASN A 106 16.99 0.25 5.11
C ASN A 106 18.30 1.00 4.78
N PRO A 107 18.32 2.35 4.84
CA PRO A 107 19.51 3.17 4.58
C PRO A 107 20.74 2.84 5.43
N GLU A 108 20.55 2.48 6.70
CA GLU A 108 21.64 2.27 7.67
C GLU A 108 22.04 0.79 7.76
N PHE A 109 21.16 -0.12 7.32
CA PHE A 109 21.37 -1.56 7.39
C PHE A 109 21.27 -2.21 6.00
N PRO A 110 22.37 -2.20 5.20
CA PRO A 110 22.39 -2.72 3.83
C PRO A 110 21.95 -4.18 3.67
N LYS A 111 22.00 -4.98 4.75
CA LYS A 111 21.57 -6.39 4.75
C LYS A 111 20.06 -6.59 4.83
N LEU A 112 19.29 -5.51 5.01
CA LEU A 112 17.83 -5.55 5.15
C LEU A 112 17.09 -5.23 3.85
N GLY A 113 17.78 -5.26 2.71
CA GLY A 113 17.19 -5.13 1.39
C GLY A 113 18.02 -4.24 0.47
N SER A 114 17.76 -4.40 -0.82
CA SER A 114 18.50 -3.76 -1.91
C SER A 114 18.58 -2.23 -1.88
N LEU A 115 17.72 -1.52 -1.15
CA LEU A 115 17.77 -0.05 -1.05
C LEU A 115 19.05 0.48 -0.40
N GLY A 116 19.52 -0.18 0.66
CA GLY A 116 20.66 0.28 1.47
C GLY A 116 22.03 -0.18 0.97
N GLU A 117 22.09 -0.96 -0.11
CA GLU A 117 23.32 -1.57 -0.62
C GLU A 117 24.23 -0.58 -1.36
N GLN A 118 23.71 0.59 -1.72
CA GLN A 118 24.42 1.62 -2.47
C GLN A 118 24.09 3.03 -1.95
N PRO A 119 24.88 4.06 -2.29
CA PRO A 119 24.57 5.45 -1.95
C PRO A 119 23.21 5.91 -2.52
N LEU A 120 22.58 6.88 -1.85
CA LEU A 120 21.24 7.39 -2.19
C LEU A 120 21.04 7.72 -3.68
N ALA A 121 21.99 8.41 -4.32
CA ALA A 121 21.89 8.76 -5.74
C ALA A 121 21.84 7.51 -6.65
N GLU A 122 22.58 6.46 -6.29
CA GLU A 122 22.56 5.18 -6.99
C GLU A 122 21.27 4.40 -6.69
N SER A 123 20.75 4.46 -5.46
CA SER A 123 19.44 3.88 -5.12
C SER A 123 18.30 4.51 -5.92
N ILE A 124 18.33 5.84 -6.13
CA ILE A 124 17.36 6.57 -6.97
C ILE A 124 17.42 6.04 -8.41
N GLN A 125 18.63 5.93 -8.97
CA GLN A 125 18.78 5.43 -10.34
C GLN A 125 18.33 3.97 -10.44
N ARG A 126 18.70 3.12 -9.48
CA ARG A 126 18.30 1.70 -9.42
C ARG A 126 16.78 1.54 -9.36
N ALA A 127 16.09 2.36 -8.57
CA ALA A 127 14.63 2.37 -8.52
C ALA A 127 14.01 2.77 -9.86
N LYS A 128 14.52 3.82 -10.51
CA LYS A 128 14.06 4.26 -11.84
C LYS A 128 14.29 3.20 -12.92
N ASP A 129 15.46 2.58 -12.94
CA ASP A 129 15.81 1.52 -13.89
C ASP A 129 14.92 0.28 -13.71
N LEU A 130 14.62 -0.07 -12.46
CA LEU A 130 13.69 -1.14 -12.14
C LEU A 130 12.27 -0.81 -12.60
N THR A 131 11.77 0.39 -12.32
CA THR A 131 10.46 0.87 -12.80
C THR A 131 10.36 0.86 -14.32
N ALA A 132 11.40 1.28 -15.03
CA ALA A 132 11.43 1.29 -16.50
C ALA A 132 11.26 -0.12 -17.10
N GLN A 133 11.71 -1.17 -16.41
CA GLN A 133 11.53 -2.55 -16.85
C GLN A 133 10.07 -3.04 -16.72
N TYR A 134 9.29 -2.45 -15.81
CA TYR A 134 7.89 -2.80 -15.59
C TYR A 134 6.92 -2.03 -16.48
N GLN A 135 7.25 -0.78 -16.84
CA GLN A 135 6.35 0.10 -17.58
C GLN A 135 5.78 -0.49 -18.89
N PRO A 136 6.52 -1.29 -19.70
CA PRO A 136 5.98 -1.93 -20.90
C PRO A 136 4.81 -2.90 -20.65
N PHE A 137 4.63 -3.35 -19.41
CA PHE A 137 3.59 -4.32 -19.02
C PHE A 137 2.41 -3.67 -18.28
N SER A 138 2.35 -2.32 -18.24
CA SER A 138 1.32 -1.54 -17.55
C SER A 138 0.77 -0.44 -18.45
N SER A 139 -0.55 -0.25 -18.43
CA SER A 139 -1.20 0.91 -19.05
C SER A 139 -1.12 2.16 -18.18
N GLU A 140 -1.09 1.98 -16.87
CA GLU A 140 -0.92 3.05 -15.89
C GLU A 140 0.55 3.45 -15.79
N THR A 141 0.80 4.73 -15.50
CA THR A 141 2.14 5.22 -15.16
C THR A 141 2.63 4.52 -13.90
N ILE A 142 3.83 3.95 -13.97
CA ILE A 142 4.49 3.33 -12.83
C ILE A 142 5.42 4.35 -12.17
N ILE A 143 5.21 4.59 -10.88
CA ILE A 143 6.00 5.52 -10.09
C ILE A 143 7.15 4.77 -9.41
N PRO A 144 8.42 5.21 -9.61
CA PRO A 144 9.54 4.66 -8.87
C PRO A 144 9.41 4.99 -7.39
N THR A 145 9.65 3.99 -6.54
CA THR A 145 9.32 4.07 -5.12
C THR A 145 10.47 3.57 -4.25
N PHE A 146 10.61 4.13 -3.05
CA PHE A 146 11.36 3.51 -1.97
C PHE A 146 10.39 2.93 -0.94
N GLU A 147 10.63 1.70 -0.53
CA GLU A 147 9.98 1.12 0.64
C GLU A 147 11.04 0.99 1.74
N ILE A 148 10.98 1.90 2.71
CA ILE A 148 12.02 2.09 3.72
C ILE A 148 11.56 1.48 5.02
N ILE A 149 12.27 0.47 5.52
CA ILE A 149 12.06 -0.08 6.87
C ILE A 149 12.43 1.00 7.88
N THR A 150 11.44 1.64 8.51
CA THR A 150 11.67 2.71 9.49
C THR A 150 11.68 2.19 10.92
N THR A 151 10.96 1.11 11.20
CA THR A 151 11.13 0.36 12.45
C THR A 151 11.61 -1.05 12.11
N VAL A 152 12.73 -1.46 12.71
CA VAL A 152 13.45 -2.67 12.37
C VAL A 152 13.27 -3.71 13.46
N ALA A 153 12.82 -4.90 13.09
CA ALA A 153 12.72 -6.02 14.01
C ALA A 153 14.08 -6.39 14.63
N SER A 154 14.19 -6.26 15.95
CA SER A 154 15.44 -6.50 16.69
C SER A 154 15.48 -7.88 17.35
N SER A 155 16.62 -8.56 17.26
CA SER A 155 16.83 -9.86 17.94
C SER A 155 16.85 -9.76 19.48
N GLY A 156 17.03 -8.55 20.03
CA GLY A 156 17.09 -8.28 21.46
C GLY A 156 16.19 -7.12 21.89
N LEU A 157 16.13 -6.87 23.19
CA LEU A 157 15.43 -5.70 23.75
C LEU A 157 16.07 -4.41 23.22
N THR A 158 15.21 -3.51 22.78
CA THR A 158 15.52 -2.13 22.44
C THR A 158 15.30 -1.23 23.67
N GLU A 159 15.56 0.08 23.55
CA GLU A 159 15.38 1.03 24.65
C GLU A 159 13.96 0.99 25.22
N ASN A 160 12.96 0.80 24.35
CA ASN A 160 11.55 0.69 24.70
C ASN A 160 11.11 -0.74 25.06
N SER A 161 12.05 -1.70 25.12
CA SER A 161 11.81 -3.11 25.48
C SER A 161 10.81 -3.85 24.56
N ASP A 162 10.64 -3.39 23.33
CA ASP A 162 9.63 -3.88 22.41
C ASP A 162 10.18 -4.75 21.27
N TYR A 163 11.50 -4.93 21.17
CA TYR A 163 12.15 -5.69 20.08
C TYR A 163 11.95 -5.06 18.69
N SER A 164 11.76 -3.74 18.65
CA SER A 164 11.71 -2.94 17.43
C SER A 164 12.65 -1.74 17.59
N GLN A 165 13.60 -1.59 16.67
CA GLN A 165 14.53 -0.47 16.66
C GLN A 165 14.03 0.60 15.70
N GLU A 166 13.78 1.80 16.21
CA GLU A 166 13.34 2.95 15.42
C GLU A 166 14.54 3.61 14.73
N ILE A 167 14.39 3.88 13.42
CA ILE A 167 15.32 4.72 12.67
C ILE A 167 14.94 6.17 12.90
N SER A 168 15.92 7.03 13.14
CA SER A 168 15.68 8.44 13.39
C SER A 168 15.27 9.19 12.11
N ILE A 169 14.39 10.18 12.27
CA ILE A 169 13.82 10.97 11.15
C ILE A 169 14.92 11.62 10.28
N ASP A 170 16.01 12.08 10.88
CA ASP A 170 17.14 12.71 10.16
C ASP A 170 17.86 11.76 9.19
N LYS A 171 17.70 10.45 9.36
CA LYS A 171 18.23 9.43 8.44
C LYS A 171 17.29 9.12 7.29
N ILE A 172 15.99 9.34 7.47
CA ILE A 172 14.95 9.04 6.50
C ILE A 172 14.64 10.28 5.63
N GLN A 173 14.63 11.47 6.22
CA GLN A 173 14.28 12.72 5.54
C GLN A 173 15.07 12.95 4.23
N PRO A 174 16.40 12.72 4.15
CA PRO A 174 17.14 12.90 2.89
C PRO A 174 16.65 12.00 1.74
N TYR A 175 16.15 10.80 2.05
CA TYR A 175 15.56 9.89 1.07
C TYR A 175 14.21 10.40 0.58
N ILE A 176 13.37 10.93 1.49
CA ILE A 176 12.07 11.52 1.15
C ILE A 176 12.26 12.76 0.26
N ASP A 177 13.13 13.68 0.67
CA ASP A 177 13.39 14.92 -0.08
C ASP A 177 13.90 14.61 -1.49
N SER A 178 14.91 13.74 -1.59
CA SER A 178 15.48 13.36 -2.88
C SER A 178 14.50 12.57 -3.75
N ALA A 179 13.69 11.68 -3.16
CA ALA A 179 12.64 10.97 -3.90
C ALA A 179 11.61 11.95 -4.47
N LYS A 180 11.13 12.88 -3.65
CA LYS A 180 10.14 13.90 -4.05
C LYS A 180 10.64 14.76 -5.20
N GLU A 181 11.87 15.28 -5.11
CA GLU A 181 12.51 16.06 -6.19
C GLU A 181 12.61 15.29 -7.51
N GLN A 182 12.67 13.97 -7.44
CA GLN A 182 12.82 13.08 -8.59
C GLN A 182 11.49 12.49 -9.08
N GLY A 183 10.36 12.95 -8.55
CA GLY A 183 9.02 12.45 -8.93
C GLY A 183 8.75 11.03 -8.41
N MET A 184 9.45 10.59 -7.37
CA MET A 184 9.30 9.28 -6.75
C MET A 184 8.34 9.32 -5.55
N TYR A 185 7.93 8.14 -5.11
CA TYR A 185 7.15 7.96 -3.88
C TYR A 185 7.99 7.27 -2.80
N VAL A 186 7.61 7.43 -1.54
CA VAL A 186 8.22 6.71 -0.41
C VAL A 186 7.13 6.03 0.40
N VAL A 187 7.38 4.81 0.86
CA VAL A 187 6.53 4.08 1.79
C VAL A 187 7.36 3.76 3.02
N LEU A 188 6.87 4.13 4.19
CA LEU A 188 7.51 3.81 5.47
C LEU A 188 7.01 2.44 5.93
N ASP A 189 7.90 1.48 6.11
CA ASP A 189 7.59 0.12 6.51
C ASP A 189 7.86 -0.08 8.00
N LEU A 190 6.84 -0.57 8.71
CA LEU A 190 6.87 -0.78 10.16
C LEU A 190 6.98 -2.27 10.51
N GLN A 191 8.05 -2.66 11.20
CA GLN A 191 8.25 -3.99 11.78
C GLN A 191 8.06 -3.92 13.31
N PRO A 192 6.87 -4.26 13.83
CA PRO A 192 6.40 -3.59 15.04
C PRO A 192 6.91 -4.18 16.36
N GLY A 193 7.59 -5.33 16.34
CA GLY A 193 8.01 -6.02 17.55
C GLY A 193 6.80 -6.24 18.49
N ARG A 194 6.82 -5.62 19.66
CA ARG A 194 5.74 -5.63 20.67
C ARG A 194 4.95 -4.32 20.75
N SER A 195 5.33 -3.28 20.00
CA SER A 195 4.63 -1.99 19.96
C SER A 195 3.49 -2.01 18.92
N THR A 196 2.44 -1.22 19.04
CA THR A 196 1.36 -1.23 18.04
C THR A 196 1.76 -0.50 16.75
N PHE A 197 1.13 -0.84 15.62
CA PHE A 197 1.32 -0.06 14.39
C PHE A 197 0.91 1.40 14.55
N TYR A 198 -0.17 1.67 15.28
CA TYR A 198 -0.64 3.01 15.59
C TYR A 198 0.44 3.82 16.33
N ASP A 199 1.04 3.24 17.38
CA ASP A 199 2.06 3.94 18.16
C ASP A 199 3.32 4.23 17.34
N GLN A 200 3.77 3.26 16.53
CA GLN A 200 4.94 3.45 15.67
C GLN A 200 4.69 4.44 14.52
N ALA A 201 3.52 4.39 13.88
CA ALA A 201 3.20 5.32 12.80
C ALA A 201 3.23 6.79 13.28
N LYS A 202 2.80 7.04 14.52
CA LYS A 202 2.87 8.38 15.13
C LYS A 202 4.29 8.90 15.38
N LEU A 203 5.28 8.02 15.55
CA LEU A 203 6.68 8.44 15.64
C LEU A 203 7.16 9.09 14.34
N TYR A 204 6.54 8.74 13.21
CA TYR A 204 6.85 9.25 11.88
C TYR A 204 5.78 10.19 11.31
N GLU A 205 4.91 10.75 12.16
CA GLU A 205 3.83 11.66 11.73
C GLU A 205 4.37 12.83 10.90
N SER A 206 5.51 13.41 11.30
CA SER A 206 6.14 14.52 10.56
C SER A 206 6.55 14.14 9.13
N LEU A 207 6.91 12.87 8.89
CA LEU A 207 7.22 12.36 7.56
C LEU A 207 5.94 12.07 6.77
N LEU A 208 4.90 11.54 7.43
CA LEU A 208 3.61 11.20 6.82
C LEU A 208 2.81 12.44 6.39
N LEU A 209 3.14 13.62 6.94
CA LEU A 209 2.64 14.90 6.45
C LEU A 209 3.16 15.28 5.05
N ASP A 210 4.26 14.70 4.56
CA ASP A 210 4.72 14.96 3.19
C ASP A 210 3.80 14.27 2.16
N PRO A 211 3.27 14.97 1.15
CA PRO A 211 2.37 14.40 0.14
C PRO A 211 2.85 13.08 -0.50
N ASN A 212 4.15 12.89 -0.67
CA ASN A 212 4.78 11.79 -1.38
C ASN A 212 5.14 10.58 -0.49
N VAL A 213 4.65 10.54 0.75
CA VAL A 213 4.97 9.48 1.72
C VAL A 213 3.72 8.70 2.10
N GLY A 214 3.72 7.38 1.90
CA GLY A 214 2.72 6.41 2.38
C GLY A 214 3.24 5.52 3.51
N LEU A 215 2.45 4.53 3.91
CA LEU A 215 2.73 3.68 5.07
C LEU A 215 2.50 2.20 4.73
N ALA A 216 3.42 1.34 5.15
CA ALA A 216 3.33 -0.12 5.11
C ALA A 216 3.36 -0.71 6.51
N LEU A 217 2.49 -1.68 6.75
CA LEU A 217 2.42 -2.44 8.00
C LEU A 217 2.93 -3.84 7.75
N ASP A 218 3.88 -4.31 8.58
CA ASP A 218 4.42 -5.66 8.48
C ASP A 218 4.05 -6.57 9.68
N PRO A 219 2.88 -7.25 9.61
CA PRO A 219 2.43 -8.16 10.66
C PRO A 219 3.39 -9.32 10.97
N GLU A 220 4.30 -9.68 10.06
CA GLU A 220 5.15 -10.85 10.28
C GLU A 220 6.10 -10.66 11.48
N TRP A 221 6.43 -9.41 11.79
CA TRP A 221 7.31 -9.04 12.90
C TRP A 221 6.57 -8.72 14.20
N ARG A 222 5.27 -9.01 14.30
CA ARG A 222 4.54 -8.93 15.57
C ARG A 222 4.96 -10.04 16.53
N LEU A 223 5.45 -9.68 17.71
CA LEU A 223 5.67 -10.57 18.84
C LEU A 223 4.48 -10.53 19.80
N GLN A 224 3.67 -11.59 19.79
CA GLN A 224 2.42 -11.65 20.55
C GLN A 224 2.60 -11.95 22.05
N THR A 225 3.67 -12.65 22.42
CA THR A 225 3.92 -13.06 23.82
C THR A 225 5.31 -12.68 24.29
N GLN A 226 5.54 -12.77 25.61
CA GLN A 226 6.84 -12.49 26.22
C GLN A 226 7.93 -13.50 25.80
N GLU A 227 7.54 -14.70 25.43
CA GLU A 227 8.40 -15.80 24.98
C GLU A 227 8.65 -15.76 23.47
N SER A 228 7.81 -15.04 22.71
CA SER A 228 7.91 -14.93 21.26
C SER A 228 9.24 -14.28 20.85
N ARG A 229 9.85 -14.77 19.77
CA ARG A 229 11.09 -14.22 19.19
C ARG A 229 10.97 -14.20 17.67
N HIS A 230 11.53 -13.16 17.06
CA HIS A 230 11.61 -13.03 15.60
C HIS A 230 12.30 -14.23 14.98
N LEU A 231 11.95 -14.54 13.73
CA LEU A 231 12.49 -15.67 12.95
C LEU A 231 12.20 -17.07 13.55
N LYS A 232 11.43 -17.18 14.63
CA LYS A 232 10.97 -18.47 15.20
C LYS A 232 9.52 -18.79 14.86
N SER A 233 8.71 -17.75 14.73
CA SER A 233 7.31 -17.80 14.34
C SER A 233 6.99 -16.55 13.52
N ILE A 234 6.00 -16.67 12.65
CA ILE A 234 5.46 -15.53 11.92
C ILE A 234 4.42 -14.86 12.81
N GLY A 235 4.52 -13.54 12.94
CA GLY A 235 3.60 -12.71 13.70
C GLY A 235 2.18 -12.67 13.14
N SER A 236 1.29 -12.09 13.92
CA SER A 236 -0.12 -11.93 13.56
C SER A 236 -0.75 -10.79 14.34
N VAL A 237 -1.51 -9.95 13.64
CA VAL A 237 -2.31 -8.85 14.17
C VAL A 237 -3.79 -9.02 13.84
N SER A 238 -4.66 -8.31 14.54
CA SER A 238 -6.07 -8.24 14.17
C SER A 238 -6.35 -7.16 13.14
N ALA A 239 -7.44 -7.33 12.38
CA ALA A 239 -7.98 -6.25 11.55
C ALA A 239 -8.30 -4.99 12.37
N ASP A 240 -8.67 -5.12 13.66
CA ASP A 240 -8.93 -3.97 14.53
C ASP A 240 -7.69 -3.10 14.74
N GLU A 241 -6.50 -3.69 14.91
CA GLU A 241 -5.25 -2.93 15.03
C GLU A 241 -4.93 -2.19 13.72
N ILE A 242 -5.09 -2.86 12.58
CA ILE A 242 -4.89 -2.25 11.25
C ILE A 242 -5.89 -1.11 11.04
N ASN A 243 -7.16 -1.32 11.38
CA ASN A 243 -8.21 -0.30 11.30
C ASN A 243 -7.89 0.89 12.21
N GLN A 244 -7.38 0.67 13.43
CA GLN A 244 -6.97 1.77 14.30
C GLN A 244 -5.89 2.65 13.66
N THR A 245 -4.90 2.04 13.00
CA THR A 245 -3.87 2.79 12.26
C THR A 245 -4.43 3.49 11.03
N ALA A 246 -5.31 2.83 10.28
CA ALA A 246 -5.96 3.39 9.10
C ALA A 246 -6.86 4.59 9.46
N ASP A 247 -7.69 4.47 10.50
CA ASP A 247 -8.56 5.53 11.01
C ASP A 247 -7.74 6.78 11.39
N TRP A 248 -6.59 6.60 12.04
CA TRP A 248 -5.67 7.69 12.39
C TRP A 248 -5.02 8.34 11.16
N LEU A 249 -4.48 7.53 10.24
CA LEU A 249 -3.80 8.04 9.05
C LEU A 249 -4.79 8.76 8.12
N ALA A 250 -6.00 8.24 7.94
CA ALA A 250 -7.05 8.91 7.19
C ALA A 250 -7.41 10.26 7.80
N ASN A 251 -7.54 10.34 9.14
CA ASN A 251 -7.79 11.61 9.81
C ASN A 251 -6.63 12.61 9.62
N LEU A 252 -5.37 12.15 9.64
CA LEU A 252 -4.20 12.98 9.37
C LEU A 252 -4.26 13.57 7.95
N VAL A 253 -4.57 12.73 6.95
CA VAL A 253 -4.71 13.14 5.54
C VAL A 253 -5.82 14.16 5.35
N ASN A 254 -7.02 13.87 5.86
CA ASN A 254 -8.18 14.73 5.74
C ASN A 254 -7.95 16.09 6.42
N THR A 255 -7.43 16.09 7.66
CA THR A 255 -7.18 17.32 8.44
C THR A 255 -6.17 18.25 7.75
N ASN A 256 -5.17 17.68 7.06
CA ASN A 256 -4.10 18.43 6.41
C ASN A 256 -4.30 18.62 4.90
N ASN A 257 -5.46 18.23 4.35
CA ASN A 257 -5.78 18.31 2.91
C ASN A 257 -4.70 17.66 2.02
N LEU A 258 -4.14 16.55 2.47
CA LEU A 258 -3.09 15.81 1.76
C LEU A 258 -3.70 14.98 0.60
N PRO A 259 -2.91 14.64 -0.43
CA PRO A 259 -3.25 13.56 -1.36
C PRO A 259 -3.50 12.23 -0.65
N GLN A 260 -4.20 11.35 -1.35
CA GLN A 260 -4.40 9.96 -0.94
C GLN A 260 -3.06 9.30 -0.64
N LYS A 261 -2.97 8.58 0.48
CA LYS A 261 -1.76 7.86 0.90
C LYS A 261 -1.85 6.41 0.48
N LEU A 262 -0.76 5.84 -0.03
CA LEU A 262 -0.68 4.37 -0.08
C LEU A 262 -0.67 3.83 1.35
N PHE A 263 -1.53 2.84 1.60
CA PHE A 263 -1.59 2.10 2.85
C PHE A 263 -1.47 0.60 2.55
N ILE A 264 -0.27 0.08 2.78
CA ILE A 264 0.13 -1.28 2.41
C ILE A 264 0.09 -2.17 3.64
N ILE A 265 -0.41 -3.38 3.48
CA ILE A 265 -0.45 -4.39 4.54
C ILE A 265 0.21 -5.66 3.98
N HIS A 266 1.36 -6.03 4.55
CA HIS A 266 2.09 -7.22 4.13
C HIS A 266 1.40 -8.49 4.59
N GLN A 267 1.24 -9.44 3.67
CA GLN A 267 0.59 -10.71 3.95
C GLN A 267 0.96 -11.82 2.95
N PHE A 268 1.58 -12.88 3.46
CA PHE A 268 1.83 -14.13 2.70
C PHE A 268 1.24 -15.37 3.39
N LYS A 269 0.62 -15.21 4.56
CA LYS A 269 -0.19 -16.24 5.22
C LYS A 269 -1.51 -15.66 5.73
N ASN A 270 -2.60 -16.40 5.57
CA ASN A 270 -3.92 -15.97 6.07
C ASN A 270 -3.90 -15.69 7.58
N SER A 271 -3.11 -16.45 8.35
CA SER A 271 -3.01 -16.28 9.80
C SER A 271 -2.36 -14.97 10.26
N MET A 272 -1.67 -14.23 9.38
CA MET A 272 -1.01 -12.97 9.73
C MET A 272 -2.00 -11.86 10.09
N ILE A 273 -3.24 -11.94 9.57
CA ILE A 273 -4.30 -10.97 9.84
C ILE A 273 -5.54 -11.74 10.27
N THR A 274 -5.89 -11.66 11.56
CA THR A 274 -7.12 -12.26 12.06
C THR A 274 -8.32 -11.36 11.81
N ASN A 275 -9.47 -11.95 11.45
CA ASN A 275 -10.71 -11.24 11.08
C ASN A 275 -10.51 -10.28 9.89
N ARG A 276 -9.69 -10.65 8.91
CA ARG A 276 -9.32 -9.79 7.77
C ARG A 276 -10.52 -9.25 6.99
N GLU A 277 -11.63 -9.97 6.98
CA GLU A 277 -12.90 -9.55 6.37
C GLU A 277 -13.52 -8.31 7.02
N THR A 278 -13.08 -7.90 8.22
CA THR A 278 -13.56 -6.70 8.93
C THR A 278 -12.66 -5.48 8.75
N LEU A 279 -11.67 -5.53 7.84
CA LEU A 279 -10.89 -4.34 7.48
C LEU A 279 -11.82 -3.26 6.89
N LYS A 280 -11.65 -2.02 7.35
CA LYS A 280 -12.33 -0.84 6.83
C LYS A 280 -11.51 -0.26 5.69
N THR A 281 -12.04 -0.31 4.48
CA THR A 281 -11.34 0.06 3.24
C THR A 281 -12.12 1.09 2.44
N ASP A 282 -12.95 1.87 3.12
CA ASP A 282 -13.82 2.90 2.55
C ASP A 282 -13.33 4.33 2.78
N TYR A 283 -12.17 4.50 3.43
CA TYR A 283 -11.49 5.79 3.56
C TYR A 283 -10.96 6.29 2.20
N PRO A 284 -11.52 7.36 1.60
CA PRO A 284 -11.01 7.89 0.33
C PRO A 284 -9.58 8.44 0.45
N GLU A 285 -9.16 8.78 1.67
CA GLU A 285 -7.82 9.26 2.01
C GLU A 285 -6.73 8.21 1.82
N LEU A 286 -7.09 6.92 1.76
CA LEU A 286 -6.14 5.81 1.73
C LEU A 286 -6.35 4.90 0.50
N GLY A 287 -5.26 4.57 -0.16
CA GLY A 287 -5.20 3.55 -1.21
C GLY A 287 -4.71 2.22 -0.61
N TYR A 288 -5.62 1.27 -0.42
CA TYR A 288 -5.34 0.01 0.27
C TYR A 288 -4.70 -1.03 -0.64
N ILE A 289 -3.58 -1.60 -0.18
CA ILE A 289 -2.91 -2.72 -0.84
C ILE A 289 -2.69 -3.86 0.15
N ILE A 290 -3.13 -5.07 -0.21
CA ILE A 290 -2.62 -6.30 0.40
C ILE A 290 -1.44 -6.77 -0.44
N HIS A 291 -0.25 -6.77 0.17
CA HIS A 291 1.00 -7.05 -0.51
C HIS A 291 1.49 -8.46 -0.17
N MET A 292 1.60 -9.32 -1.20
CA MET A 292 2.11 -10.68 -1.05
C MET A 292 3.62 -10.66 -0.84
N ASP A 293 4.00 -10.54 0.43
CA ASP A 293 5.38 -10.44 0.91
C ASP A 293 5.94 -11.84 1.28
N GLY A 294 6.16 -12.70 0.29
CA GLY A 294 6.70 -14.03 0.55
C GLY A 294 7.63 -14.52 -0.55
N HIS A 295 8.76 -15.14 -0.18
CA HIS A 295 9.70 -15.71 -1.13
C HIS A 295 9.44 -17.20 -1.40
N SER A 296 9.58 -17.61 -2.65
CA SER A 296 9.61 -19.01 -3.07
C SER A 296 9.86 -19.09 -4.58
N ALA A 297 10.00 -20.30 -5.14
CA ALA A 297 9.95 -20.44 -6.59
C ALA A 297 8.59 -19.96 -7.13
N LEU A 298 8.58 -19.44 -8.36
CA LEU A 298 7.45 -18.71 -8.95
C LEU A 298 6.09 -19.42 -8.78
N GLN A 299 6.01 -20.73 -9.02
CA GLN A 299 4.73 -21.44 -8.89
C GLN A 299 4.17 -21.40 -7.46
N GLN A 300 5.01 -21.54 -6.44
CA GLN A 300 4.58 -21.44 -5.04
C GLN A 300 4.17 -20.01 -4.66
N LYS A 301 4.82 -18.99 -5.24
CA LYS A 301 4.38 -17.59 -5.09
C LYS A 301 3.00 -17.39 -5.70
N ILE A 302 2.76 -17.95 -6.89
CA ILE A 302 1.44 -17.92 -7.55
C ILE A 302 0.38 -18.64 -6.70
N ASP A 303 0.72 -19.79 -6.09
CA ASP A 303 -0.19 -20.51 -5.20
C ASP A 303 -0.54 -19.68 -3.94
N THR A 304 0.46 -18.97 -3.40
CA THR A 304 0.29 -18.05 -2.26
C THR A 304 -0.56 -16.86 -2.65
N TRP A 305 -0.25 -16.20 -3.78
CA TRP A 305 -1.05 -15.13 -4.37
C TRP A 305 -2.52 -15.52 -4.54
N ASN A 306 -2.77 -16.70 -5.12
CA ASN A 306 -4.12 -17.23 -5.31
C ASN A 306 -4.85 -17.52 -3.99
N THR A 307 -4.11 -17.82 -2.92
CA THR A 307 -4.68 -17.99 -1.59
C THR A 307 -5.01 -16.65 -0.94
N ILE A 308 -4.08 -15.69 -0.98
CA ILE A 308 -4.22 -14.40 -0.30
C ILE A 308 -5.31 -13.54 -0.93
N ARG A 309 -5.47 -13.58 -2.27
CA ARG A 309 -6.47 -12.76 -2.99
C ARG A 309 -7.93 -13.17 -2.78
N VAL A 310 -8.19 -14.30 -2.12
CA VAL A 310 -9.55 -14.80 -1.89
C VAL A 310 -10.21 -14.05 -0.73
N ASN A 311 -11.47 -13.66 -0.89
CA ASN A 311 -12.26 -12.96 0.13
C ASN A 311 -11.60 -11.68 0.65
N LEU A 312 -10.99 -10.90 -0.25
CA LEU A 312 -10.56 -9.56 0.09
C LEU A 312 -11.78 -8.64 0.24
N PRO A 313 -11.78 -7.75 1.23
CA PRO A 313 -12.67 -6.59 1.27
C PRO A 313 -12.66 -5.81 -0.05
N ALA A 314 -13.74 -5.07 -0.31
CA ALA A 314 -13.80 -4.16 -1.45
C ALA A 314 -12.69 -3.08 -1.36
N ASN A 315 -12.37 -2.44 -2.48
CA ASN A 315 -11.37 -1.35 -2.58
C ASN A 315 -9.93 -1.73 -2.19
N ILE A 316 -9.61 -3.01 -2.04
CA ILE A 316 -8.24 -3.49 -1.89
C ILE A 316 -7.66 -3.84 -3.25
N TYR A 317 -6.48 -3.28 -3.53
CA TYR A 317 -5.64 -3.71 -4.64
C TYR A 317 -4.60 -4.72 -4.15
N MET A 318 -4.07 -5.51 -5.07
CA MET A 318 -3.05 -6.50 -4.75
C MET A 318 -1.65 -6.00 -5.08
N GLY A 319 -0.68 -6.36 -4.25
CA GLY A 319 0.74 -6.14 -4.50
C GLY A 319 1.57 -7.42 -4.37
N TRP A 320 2.79 -7.41 -4.91
CA TRP A 320 3.66 -8.58 -5.03
C TRP A 320 5.11 -8.24 -4.67
N LYS A 321 5.76 -9.01 -3.79
CA LYS A 321 7.19 -8.85 -3.53
C LYS A 321 8.03 -9.84 -4.31
N ASN A 322 9.14 -9.40 -4.86
CA ASN A 322 10.21 -10.23 -5.39
C ASN A 322 11.45 -10.15 -4.49
N PHE A 323 12.19 -11.25 -4.42
CA PHE A 323 13.41 -11.36 -3.62
C PHE A 323 14.57 -11.74 -4.55
N TYR A 324 15.64 -10.94 -4.56
CA TYR A 324 16.76 -11.18 -5.50
C TYR A 324 17.48 -12.51 -5.25
N ASP A 325 17.65 -12.91 -3.98
CA ASP A 325 18.48 -14.06 -3.61
C ASP A 325 17.67 -15.32 -3.22
N GLU A 326 16.45 -15.11 -2.70
CA GLU A 326 15.57 -16.15 -2.19
C GLU A 326 14.64 -16.73 -3.27
N ASP A 327 14.17 -15.91 -4.22
CA ASP A 327 13.39 -16.41 -5.34
C ASP A 327 14.34 -17.00 -6.39
N ARG A 328 14.17 -18.28 -6.73
CA ARG A 328 15.10 -19.00 -7.61
C ARG A 328 14.38 -19.71 -8.77
N PRO A 329 14.42 -19.14 -9.99
CA PRO A 329 14.87 -17.78 -10.32
C PRO A 329 13.88 -16.72 -9.82
N THR A 330 14.35 -15.48 -9.63
CA THR A 330 13.48 -14.33 -9.37
C THR A 330 12.52 -14.13 -10.56
N PRO A 331 11.21 -13.93 -10.32
CA PRO A 331 10.25 -13.64 -11.38
C PRO A 331 10.66 -12.41 -12.20
N THR A 332 10.51 -12.50 -13.52
CA THR A 332 10.71 -11.35 -14.41
C THR A 332 9.55 -10.34 -14.28
N PRO A 333 9.74 -9.07 -14.68
CA PRO A 333 8.65 -8.09 -14.72
C PRO A 333 7.41 -8.59 -15.48
N GLU A 334 7.60 -9.23 -16.63
CA GLU A 334 6.51 -9.83 -17.41
C GLU A 334 5.77 -10.93 -16.61
N GLN A 335 6.50 -11.82 -15.95
CA GLN A 335 5.91 -12.88 -15.13
C GLN A 335 5.13 -12.31 -13.94
N THR A 336 5.67 -11.30 -13.26
CA THR A 336 4.99 -10.59 -12.16
C THR A 336 3.74 -9.88 -12.66
N MET A 337 3.81 -9.15 -13.78
CA MET A 337 2.69 -8.39 -14.34
C MET A 337 1.68 -9.25 -15.09
N SER A 338 1.97 -10.53 -15.34
CA SER A 338 1.00 -11.49 -15.89
C SER A 338 0.01 -12.05 -14.86
N GLN A 339 0.22 -11.78 -13.57
CA GLN A 339 -0.67 -12.25 -12.52
C GLN A 339 -2.04 -11.56 -12.59
N VAL A 340 -3.08 -12.27 -12.13
CA VAL A 340 -4.46 -11.75 -12.09
C VAL A 340 -4.97 -11.73 -10.65
N PRO A 341 -5.44 -10.58 -10.15
CA PRO A 341 -5.36 -9.24 -10.78
C PRO A 341 -3.91 -8.79 -11.01
N GLN A 342 -3.66 -7.84 -11.93
CA GLN A 342 -2.30 -7.32 -12.11
C GLN A 342 -1.85 -6.54 -10.86
N PRO A 343 -0.64 -6.78 -10.32
CA PRO A 343 -0.17 -6.10 -9.11
C PRO A 343 -0.10 -4.57 -9.29
N TYR A 344 -0.60 -3.82 -8.30
CA TYR A 344 -0.51 -2.35 -8.27
C TYR A 344 0.76 -1.84 -7.56
N PHE A 345 1.37 -2.67 -6.72
CA PHE A 345 2.62 -2.38 -6.06
C PHE A 345 3.51 -3.61 -6.17
N VAL A 346 4.75 -3.43 -6.61
CA VAL A 346 5.76 -4.48 -6.66
C VAL A 346 7.00 -4.00 -5.95
N SER A 347 7.45 -4.67 -4.89
CA SER A 347 8.75 -4.36 -4.28
C SER A 347 9.80 -5.44 -4.47
N TYR A 348 11.06 -5.02 -4.42
CA TYR A 348 12.23 -5.88 -4.54
C TYR A 348 13.10 -5.78 -3.30
N GLN A 349 13.27 -6.91 -2.63
CA GLN A 349 14.16 -7.06 -1.49
C GLN A 349 15.47 -7.70 -1.89
#